data_AF-A0A7V9HBK7-F1
#
_entry.id   AF-A0A7V9HBK7-F1
#
_cell.length_a   1.000
_cell.length_b   1.000
_cell.length_c   1.000
_cell.angle_alpha   90.00
_cell.angle_beta   90.00
_cell.angle_gamma   90.00
#
_symmetry.space_group_name_H-M   'P 1'
#
loop_
_entity.id
_entity.type
_entity.pdbx_description
1 polymer ?
#
loop_
_entity_poly.entity_id
_entity_poly.type
_entity_poly.pdbx_seq_one_letter_code
_entity_poly.pdbx_strand_id
1 'polypeptide(L)'
;ARVGGRFTVLVGLSLMGFSALAFGIGGGVVALDVARFVQGVGGAFTWSGALAWLVAAAPRERRGEIIGSALGAAIMGTLVGPALGGLADVVGTFVVFAAFLVLAGLLCALALRLPALPPAFPAEPRDLIRLASDRRVYGGMWLIAFPGMAFGVIGVLAPLRFDELGAGVATIAGVFLVAAGAEAAMSPLAGRMSDRHGHMAPVRVGLIAVVVLVGLLTIPAQTAFLAVTIVALGPALGTLWAPALALVSDVLEFRSLDPALGYGLTNLAWAAGAAIGAAGGGSLASATADAVPYALLATLAVATLAGVSLGMRRMTAVRA
;
A
#
# COMPACT_ATOMS: atom_id res chain seq x y z
N ALA A 1 -7.91 -13.71 14.30
CA ALA A 1 -8.99 -13.98 15.26
C ALA A 1 -8.97 -15.41 15.83
N ARG A 2 -8.92 -16.48 15.02
CA ARG A 2 -9.09 -17.86 15.54
C ARG A 2 -7.81 -18.61 15.93
N VAL A 3 -6.69 -18.37 15.25
CA VAL A 3 -5.45 -19.19 15.39
C VAL A 3 -4.34 -18.46 16.18
N GLY A 4 -4.59 -17.22 16.61
CA GLY A 4 -3.63 -16.39 17.37
C GLY A 4 -2.61 -15.64 16.49
N GLY A 5 -2.15 -14.49 16.96
CA GLY A 5 -1.26 -13.60 16.20
C GLY A 5 0.12 -14.22 15.91
N ARG A 6 0.74 -14.84 16.91
CA ARG A 6 2.07 -15.50 16.79
C ARG A 6 2.09 -16.57 15.69
N PHE A 7 1.11 -17.47 15.66
CA PHE A 7 1.04 -18.51 14.64
C PHE A 7 0.91 -17.92 13.23
N THR A 8 0.02 -16.94 13.07
CA THR A 8 -0.19 -16.22 11.81
C THR A 8 1.13 -15.61 11.31
N VAL A 9 1.91 -14.96 12.19
CA VAL A 9 3.21 -14.39 11.83
C VAL A 9 4.23 -15.47 11.42
N LEU A 10 4.30 -16.58 12.14
CA LEU A 10 5.24 -17.68 11.81
C LEU A 10 4.95 -18.29 10.44
N VAL A 11 3.67 -18.55 10.14
CA VAL A 11 3.25 -19.02 8.81
C VAL A 11 3.59 -17.98 7.75
N GLY A 12 3.28 -16.71 8.00
CA GLY A 12 3.54 -15.61 7.08
C GLY A 12 5.03 -15.47 6.73
N LEU A 13 5.89 -15.38 7.75
CA LEU A 13 7.33 -15.28 7.58
C LEU A 13 7.92 -16.50 6.86
N SER A 14 7.42 -17.70 7.17
CA SER A 14 7.88 -18.93 6.50
C SER A 14 7.53 -18.90 5.01
N LEU A 15 6.27 -18.58 4.67
CA LEU A 15 5.83 -18.46 3.28
C LEU A 15 6.63 -17.39 2.54
N MET A 16 6.86 -16.21 3.16
CA MET A 16 7.65 -15.13 2.56
C MET A 16 9.11 -15.54 2.34
N GLY A 17 9.75 -16.19 3.32
CA GLY A 17 11.15 -16.61 3.22
C GLY A 17 11.37 -17.67 2.13
N PHE A 18 10.55 -18.72 2.11
CA PHE A 18 10.69 -19.77 1.10
C PHE A 18 10.32 -19.30 -0.31
N SER A 19 9.28 -18.47 -0.44
CA SER A 19 8.93 -17.88 -1.74
C SER A 19 9.99 -16.87 -2.22
N ALA A 20 10.63 -16.12 -1.32
CA ALA A 20 11.75 -15.25 -1.65
C ALA A 20 12.89 -16.03 -2.34
N LEU A 21 13.25 -17.20 -1.81
CA LEU A 21 14.31 -18.03 -2.37
C LEU A 21 14.04 -18.45 -3.83
N ALA A 22 12.77 -18.65 -4.20
CA ALA A 22 12.40 -18.99 -5.58
C ALA A 22 12.76 -17.86 -6.58
N PHE A 23 12.70 -16.58 -6.16
CA PHE A 23 13.20 -15.46 -6.97
C PHE A 23 14.73 -15.46 -7.10
N GLY A 24 15.43 -15.97 -6.07
CA GLY A 24 16.89 -16.06 -6.05
C GLY A 24 17.45 -17.18 -6.93
N ILE A 25 16.82 -18.35 -6.92
CA ILE A 25 17.23 -19.51 -7.75
C ILE A 25 16.99 -19.21 -9.24
N GLY A 26 16.00 -18.36 -9.53
CA GLY A 26 15.53 -18.15 -10.89
C GLY A 26 14.67 -19.32 -11.36
N GLY A 27 13.79 -19.04 -12.32
CA GLY A 27 12.86 -20.03 -12.86
C GLY A 27 12.06 -19.46 -14.01
N GLY A 28 11.19 -20.29 -14.60
CA GLY A 28 10.24 -19.83 -15.60
C GLY A 28 9.21 -18.86 -14.99
N VAL A 29 8.58 -18.05 -15.85
CA VAL A 29 7.59 -17.02 -15.46
C VAL A 29 6.53 -17.57 -14.52
N VAL A 30 5.98 -18.76 -14.82
CA VAL A 30 4.95 -19.42 -13.99
C VAL A 30 5.46 -19.72 -12.57
N ALA A 31 6.72 -20.13 -12.41
CA ALA A 31 7.29 -20.41 -11.10
C ALA A 31 7.45 -19.13 -10.27
N LEU A 32 7.86 -18.03 -10.92
CA LEU A 32 7.97 -16.72 -10.28
C LEU A 32 6.60 -16.14 -9.92
N ASP A 33 5.59 -16.35 -10.75
CA ASP A 33 4.20 -15.93 -10.46
C ASP A 33 3.62 -16.70 -9.27
N VAL A 34 3.82 -18.02 -9.22
CA VAL A 34 3.42 -18.84 -8.07
C VAL A 34 4.17 -18.39 -6.82
N ALA A 35 5.49 -18.14 -6.91
CA ALA A 35 6.26 -17.60 -5.80
C ALA A 35 5.73 -16.25 -5.35
N ARG A 36 5.37 -15.35 -6.27
CA ARG A 36 4.79 -14.04 -5.95
C ARG A 36 3.44 -14.14 -5.28
N PHE A 37 2.59 -15.06 -5.73
CA PHE A 37 1.30 -15.36 -5.11
C PHE A 37 1.49 -15.88 -3.66
N VAL A 38 2.37 -16.86 -3.47
CA VAL A 38 2.70 -17.41 -2.14
C VAL A 38 3.29 -16.33 -1.23
N GLN A 39 4.17 -15.47 -1.77
CA GLN A 39 4.73 -14.35 -1.04
C GLN A 39 3.66 -13.33 -0.63
N GLY A 40 2.66 -13.08 -1.48
CA GLY A 40 1.50 -12.24 -1.15
C GLY A 40 0.66 -12.82 -0.02
N VAL A 41 0.38 -14.13 -0.05
CA VAL A 41 -0.29 -14.84 1.05
C VAL A 41 0.51 -14.75 2.35
N GLY A 42 1.84 -14.97 2.27
CA GLY A 42 2.74 -14.82 3.41
C GLY A 42 2.77 -13.40 3.97
N GLY A 43 2.77 -12.39 3.10
CA GLY A 43 2.70 -10.97 3.45
C GLY A 43 1.41 -10.62 4.17
N ALA A 44 0.27 -11.11 3.69
CA ALA A 44 -1.02 -10.90 4.34
C ALA A 44 -1.06 -11.49 5.76
N PHE A 45 -0.57 -12.72 5.93
CA PHE A 45 -0.45 -13.35 7.24
C PHE A 45 0.49 -12.59 8.18
N THR A 46 1.66 -12.15 7.69
CA THR A 46 2.62 -11.40 8.49
C THR A 46 2.05 -10.05 8.92
N TRP A 47 1.49 -9.28 7.98
CA TRP A 47 0.96 -7.95 8.25
C TRP A 47 -0.23 -7.97 9.22
N SER A 48 -1.24 -8.79 8.91
CA SER A 48 -2.45 -8.88 9.75
C SER A 48 -2.15 -9.56 11.10
N GLY A 49 -1.32 -10.60 11.10
CA GLY A 49 -0.91 -11.32 12.30
C GLY A 49 -0.09 -10.45 13.25
N ALA A 50 0.90 -9.72 12.73
CA ALA A 50 1.79 -8.87 13.52
C ALA A 50 1.03 -7.70 14.14
N LEU A 51 0.18 -7.00 13.38
CA LEU A 51 -0.63 -5.90 13.92
C LEU A 51 -1.60 -6.40 14.99
N ALA A 52 -2.29 -7.51 14.77
CA ALA A 52 -3.19 -8.09 15.78
C ALA A 52 -2.44 -8.51 17.05
N TRP A 53 -1.24 -9.09 16.92
CA TRP A 53 -0.41 -9.48 18.05
C TRP A 53 0.13 -8.27 18.82
N LEU A 54 0.53 -7.23 18.10
CA LEU A 54 1.01 -5.96 18.65
C LEU A 54 -0.10 -5.21 19.39
N VAL A 55 -1.32 -5.18 18.85
CA VAL A 55 -2.50 -4.62 19.53
C VAL A 55 -2.82 -5.38 20.80
N ALA A 56 -2.68 -6.71 20.80
CA ALA A 56 -2.90 -7.55 21.98
C ALA A 56 -1.80 -7.36 23.05
N ALA A 57 -0.55 -7.11 22.65
CA ALA A 57 0.58 -6.90 23.55
C ALA A 57 0.69 -5.48 24.11
N ALA A 58 0.26 -4.47 23.33
CA ALA A 58 0.46 -3.07 23.67
C ALA A 58 -0.52 -2.57 24.75
N PRO A 59 -0.02 -1.87 25.80
CA PRO A 59 -0.86 -1.14 26.76
C PRO A 59 -1.78 -0.15 26.05
N ARG A 60 -3.00 0.05 26.56
CA ARG A 60 -4.02 0.89 25.90
C ARG A 60 -3.56 2.33 25.70
N GLU A 61 -2.80 2.85 26.66
CA GLU A 61 -2.34 4.24 26.74
C GLU A 61 -1.22 4.54 25.72
N ARG A 62 -0.41 3.53 25.37
CA ARG A 62 0.73 3.66 24.45
C ARG A 62 0.56 2.88 23.15
N ARG A 63 -0.63 2.32 22.91
CA ARG A 63 -0.91 1.50 21.73
C ARG A 63 -0.66 2.25 20.43
N GLY A 64 -1.07 3.52 20.35
CA GLY A 64 -0.83 4.36 19.18
C GLY A 64 0.66 4.58 18.89
N GLU A 65 1.46 4.85 19.92
CA GLU A 65 2.93 5.02 19.82
C GLU A 65 3.60 3.74 19.28
N ILE A 66 3.23 2.58 19.85
CA ILE A 66 3.80 1.28 19.46
C ILE A 66 3.38 0.91 18.03
N ILE A 67 2.10 1.08 17.66
CA ILE A 67 1.63 0.86 16.28
C ILE A 67 2.34 1.82 15.32
N GLY A 68 2.47 3.09 15.69
CA GLY A 68 3.18 4.10 14.91
C GLY A 68 4.64 3.70 14.65
N SER A 69 5.34 3.20 15.68
CA SER A 69 6.71 2.70 15.53
C SER A 69 6.81 1.50 14.58
N ALA A 70 5.85 0.58 14.63
CA ALA A 70 5.79 -0.58 13.74
C ALA A 70 5.51 -0.17 12.28
N LEU A 71 4.60 0.78 12.06
CA LEU A 71 4.37 1.36 10.74
C LEU A 71 5.59 2.13 10.23
N GLY A 72 6.30 2.84 11.10
CA GLY A 72 7.58 3.47 10.77
C GLY A 72 8.63 2.46 10.29
N ALA A 73 8.76 1.32 10.98
CA ALA A 73 9.64 0.23 10.54
C ALA A 73 9.23 -0.35 9.18
N ALA A 74 7.93 -0.45 8.90
CA ALA A 74 7.44 -0.87 7.60
C ALA A 74 7.81 0.12 6.48
N ILE A 75 7.67 1.43 6.72
CA ILE A 75 8.11 2.47 5.78
C ILE A 75 9.61 2.37 5.53
N MET A 76 10.41 2.19 6.59
CA MET A 76 11.86 1.98 6.44
C MET A 76 12.17 0.74 5.59
N GLY A 77 11.42 -0.35 5.74
CA GLY A 77 11.54 -1.52 4.88
C GLY A 77 11.27 -1.20 3.41
N THR A 78 10.23 -0.42 3.12
CA THR A 78 9.91 0.05 1.76
C THR A 78 11.03 0.92 1.18
N LEU A 79 11.66 1.78 1.99
CA LEU A 79 12.79 2.61 1.56
C LEU A 79 14.06 1.79 1.29
N VAL A 80 14.34 0.80 2.14
CA VAL A 80 15.53 -0.06 1.99
C VAL A 80 15.37 -1.08 0.85
N GLY A 81 14.14 -1.48 0.53
CA GLY A 81 13.81 -2.49 -0.48
C GLY A 81 14.46 -2.25 -1.85
N PRO A 82 14.27 -1.08 -2.51
CA PRO A 82 14.91 -0.77 -3.79
C PRO A 82 16.43 -0.82 -3.74
N ALA A 83 17.05 -0.38 -2.64
CA ALA A 83 18.50 -0.44 -2.48
C ALA A 83 19.01 -1.89 -2.40
N LEU A 84 18.30 -2.77 -1.67
CA LEU A 84 18.59 -4.21 -1.66
C LEU A 84 18.33 -4.86 -3.03
N GLY A 85 17.31 -4.39 -3.77
CA GLY A 85 17.05 -4.81 -5.14
C GLY A 85 18.18 -4.45 -6.10
N GLY A 86 18.70 -3.22 -6.00
CA GLY A 86 19.87 -2.78 -6.77
C GLY A 86 21.14 -3.55 -6.41
N LEU A 87 21.30 -3.96 -5.14
CA LEU A 87 22.42 -4.80 -4.71
C LEU A 87 22.46 -6.15 -5.43
N ALA A 88 21.30 -6.67 -5.86
CA ALA A 88 21.21 -7.93 -6.60
C ALA A 88 21.97 -7.90 -7.93
N ASP A 89 22.16 -6.73 -8.52
CA ASP A 89 22.94 -6.55 -9.76
C ASP A 89 24.46 -6.73 -9.51
N VAL A 90 24.91 -6.45 -8.28
CA VAL A 90 26.33 -6.52 -7.88
C VAL A 90 26.70 -7.89 -7.33
N VAL A 91 25.88 -8.44 -6.42
CA VAL A 91 26.20 -9.69 -5.69
C VAL A 91 25.39 -10.90 -6.16
N GLY A 92 24.49 -10.70 -7.12
CA GLY A 92 23.57 -11.72 -7.63
C GLY A 92 22.25 -11.80 -6.87
N THR A 93 21.17 -12.10 -7.59
CA THR A 93 19.81 -12.27 -7.06
C THR A 93 19.74 -13.37 -6.01
N PHE A 94 20.41 -14.50 -6.22
CA PHE A 94 20.43 -15.61 -5.27
C PHE A 94 20.88 -15.17 -3.88
N VAL A 95 21.98 -14.42 -3.77
CA VAL A 95 22.55 -13.98 -2.49
C VAL A 95 21.57 -13.07 -1.75
N VAL A 96 20.98 -12.09 -2.45
CA VAL A 96 20.02 -11.15 -1.85
C VAL A 96 18.77 -11.88 -1.35
N PHE A 97 18.19 -12.76 -2.15
CA PHE A 97 16.97 -13.49 -1.78
C PHE A 97 17.22 -14.59 -0.74
N ALA A 98 18.39 -15.23 -0.72
CA ALA A 98 18.79 -16.15 0.34
C ALA A 98 18.95 -15.41 1.68
N ALA A 99 19.49 -14.19 1.67
CA ALA A 99 19.57 -13.36 2.88
C ALA A 99 18.18 -13.04 3.47
N PHE A 100 17.16 -12.82 2.63
CA PHE A 100 15.77 -12.67 3.08
C PHE A 100 15.22 -13.93 3.76
N LEU A 101 15.54 -15.12 3.25
CA LEU A 101 15.15 -16.38 3.90
C LEU A 101 15.81 -16.52 5.29
N VAL A 102 17.10 -16.19 5.40
CA VAL A 102 17.81 -16.20 6.70
C VAL A 102 17.17 -15.21 7.67
N LEU A 103 16.88 -13.99 7.22
CA LEU A 103 16.21 -12.98 8.02
C LEU A 103 14.82 -13.44 8.49
N ALA A 104 14.03 -14.04 7.60
CA ALA A 104 12.73 -14.62 7.96
C ALA A 104 12.87 -15.72 9.02
N GLY A 105 13.88 -16.58 8.91
CA GLY A 105 14.20 -17.61 9.90
C GLY A 105 14.58 -17.03 11.26
N LEU A 106 15.40 -15.97 11.29
CA LEU A 106 15.76 -15.26 12.52
C LEU A 106 14.54 -14.61 13.18
N LEU A 107 13.66 -13.97 12.39
CA LEU A 107 12.42 -13.39 12.89
C LEU A 107 11.44 -14.46 13.41
N CYS A 108 11.36 -15.63 12.77
CA CYS A 108 10.61 -16.78 13.27
C CYS A 108 11.16 -17.26 14.62
N ALA A 109 12.48 -17.42 14.74
CA ALA A 109 13.12 -17.83 15.99
C ALA A 109 12.87 -16.83 17.12
N LEU A 110 12.88 -15.52 16.82
CA LEU A 110 12.53 -14.48 17.77
C LEU A 110 11.03 -14.53 18.15
N ALA A 111 10.14 -14.70 17.17
CA ALA A 111 8.70 -14.78 17.41
C ALA A 111 8.33 -15.99 18.29
N LEU A 112 9.04 -17.11 18.16
CA LEU A 112 8.86 -18.29 19.03
C LEU A 112 9.22 -18.02 20.50
N ARG A 113 10.13 -17.08 20.77
CA ARG A 113 10.51 -16.67 22.14
C ARG A 113 9.51 -15.74 22.80
N LEU A 114 8.60 -15.14 22.03
CA LEU A 114 7.60 -14.21 22.52
C LEU A 114 6.30 -14.95 22.92
N PRO A 115 5.57 -14.42 23.93
CA PRO A 115 4.34 -15.05 24.41
C PRO A 115 3.24 -15.02 23.36
N ALA A 116 2.53 -16.14 23.21
CA ALA A 116 1.30 -16.18 22.44
C ALA A 116 0.19 -15.51 23.24
N LEU A 117 -0.34 -14.40 22.73
CA LEU A 117 -1.43 -13.67 23.36
C LEU A 117 -2.76 -14.05 22.71
N PRO A 118 -3.85 -14.18 23.50
CA PRO A 118 -5.18 -14.33 22.96
C PRO A 118 -5.55 -13.08 22.14
N PRO A 119 -6.47 -13.21 21.16
CA PRO A 119 -6.96 -12.06 20.41
C PRO A 119 -7.55 -11.00 21.35
N ALA A 120 -7.21 -9.74 21.12
CA ALA A 120 -7.72 -8.63 21.94
C ALA A 120 -9.24 -8.49 21.86
N PHE A 121 -9.85 -8.86 20.72
CA PHE A 121 -11.29 -8.81 20.51
C PHE A 121 -11.77 -10.03 19.70
N PRO A 122 -12.92 -10.63 20.06
CA PRO A 122 -13.60 -11.58 19.19
C PRO A 122 -14.28 -10.82 18.05
N ALA A 123 -13.82 -11.05 16.81
CA ALA A 123 -14.48 -10.51 15.63
C ALA A 123 -15.48 -11.53 15.06
N GLU A 124 -16.73 -11.11 14.86
CA GLU A 124 -17.73 -11.92 14.20
C GLU A 124 -17.86 -11.60 12.71
N PRO A 125 -18.10 -12.61 11.83
CA PRO A 125 -18.30 -12.37 10.40
C PRO A 125 -19.41 -11.38 10.07
N ARG A 126 -20.45 -11.32 10.91
CA ARG A 126 -21.57 -10.37 10.76
C ARG A 126 -21.13 -8.91 10.87
N ASP A 127 -20.14 -8.62 11.70
CA ASP A 127 -19.65 -7.26 11.93
C ASP A 127 -18.84 -6.77 10.73
N LEU A 128 -18.10 -7.68 10.08
CA LEU A 128 -17.41 -7.39 8.82
C LEU A 128 -18.40 -7.02 7.70
N ILE A 129 -19.46 -7.81 7.52
CA ILE A 129 -20.47 -7.56 6.48
C ILE A 129 -21.17 -6.22 6.73
N ARG A 130 -21.54 -5.95 7.99
CA ARG A 130 -22.17 -4.68 8.39
C ARG A 130 -21.25 -3.48 8.15
N LEU A 131 -19.97 -3.62 8.47
CA LEU A 131 -18.97 -2.56 8.27
C LEU A 131 -18.72 -2.31 6.78
N ALA A 132 -18.54 -3.36 5.98
CA ALA A 132 -18.31 -3.28 4.55
C ALA A 132 -19.52 -2.69 3.78
N SER A 133 -20.72 -2.80 4.35
CA SER A 133 -21.95 -2.24 3.77
C SER A 133 -22.17 -0.75 4.09
N ASP A 134 -21.36 -0.15 4.97
CA ASP A 134 -21.52 1.26 5.33
C ASP A 134 -20.97 2.17 4.23
N ARG A 135 -21.77 3.15 3.79
CA ARG A 135 -21.41 4.05 2.69
C ARG A 135 -20.15 4.87 2.98
N ARG A 136 -19.88 5.22 4.24
CA ARG A 136 -18.66 5.96 4.62
C ARG A 136 -17.44 5.07 4.54
N VAL A 137 -17.56 3.81 4.97
CA VAL A 137 -16.51 2.80 4.87
C VAL A 137 -16.22 2.51 3.40
N TYR A 138 -17.24 2.35 2.56
CA TYR A 138 -17.06 2.19 1.12
C TYR A 138 -16.30 3.36 0.49
N GLY A 139 -16.64 4.60 0.88
CA GLY A 139 -15.92 5.80 0.43
C GLY A 139 -14.44 5.78 0.86
N GLY A 140 -14.15 5.42 2.11
CA GLY A 140 -12.79 5.25 2.61
C GLY A 140 -12.03 4.12 1.87
N MET A 141 -12.67 2.98 1.65
CA MET A 141 -12.11 1.87 0.89
C MET A 141 -11.78 2.28 -0.55
N TRP A 142 -12.65 3.03 -1.23
CA TRP A 142 -12.36 3.54 -2.57
C TRP A 142 -11.16 4.49 -2.59
N LEU A 143 -11.09 5.43 -1.63
CA LEU A 143 -9.98 6.36 -1.50
C LEU A 143 -8.64 5.68 -1.16
N ILE A 144 -8.66 4.40 -0.78
CA ILE A 144 -7.48 3.56 -0.56
C ILE A 144 -7.20 2.64 -1.75
N ALA A 145 -8.25 2.08 -2.37
CA ALA A 145 -8.14 1.26 -3.55
C ALA A 145 -7.63 2.04 -4.77
N PHE A 146 -8.05 3.30 -4.92
CA PHE A 146 -7.61 4.14 -6.04
C PHE A 146 -6.10 4.42 -6.03
N PRO A 147 -5.47 4.89 -4.92
CA PRO A 147 -4.02 4.96 -4.82
C PRO A 147 -3.33 3.61 -5.02
N GLY A 148 -3.88 2.53 -4.43
CA GLY A 148 -3.37 1.18 -4.66
C GLY A 148 -3.31 0.84 -6.15
N MET A 149 -4.39 1.12 -6.89
CA MET A 149 -4.47 0.91 -8.33
C MET A 149 -3.48 1.76 -9.11
N ALA A 150 -3.34 3.05 -8.78
CA ALA A 150 -2.34 3.91 -9.38
C ALA A 150 -0.91 3.39 -9.17
N PHE A 151 -0.56 3.02 -7.92
CA PHE A 151 0.73 2.41 -7.61
C PHE A 151 0.94 1.08 -8.34
N GLY A 152 -0.11 0.27 -8.51
CA GLY A 152 -0.04 -0.97 -9.28
C GLY A 152 0.30 -0.75 -10.74
N VAL A 153 -0.41 0.16 -11.42
CA VAL A 153 -0.13 0.52 -12.83
C VAL A 153 1.29 1.06 -12.97
N ILE A 154 1.67 2.01 -12.11
CA ILE A 154 2.98 2.68 -12.19
C ILE A 154 4.11 1.73 -11.84
N GLY A 155 3.92 0.87 -10.85
CA GLY A 155 4.91 -0.13 -10.44
C GLY A 155 5.24 -1.14 -11.54
N VAL A 156 4.35 -1.34 -12.51
CA VAL A 156 4.60 -2.20 -13.68
C VAL A 156 5.16 -1.37 -14.85
N LEU A 157 4.49 -0.28 -15.22
CA LEU A 157 4.80 0.44 -16.46
C LEU A 157 6.00 1.38 -16.34
N ALA A 158 6.21 2.01 -15.18
CA ALA A 158 7.30 2.97 -15.03
C ALA A 158 8.70 2.34 -15.13
N PRO A 159 9.00 1.20 -14.46
CA PRO A 159 10.30 0.53 -14.63
C PRO A 159 10.57 0.12 -16.07
N LEU A 160 9.57 -0.41 -16.78
CA LEU A 160 9.70 -0.79 -18.20
C LEU A 160 10.04 0.43 -19.06
N ARG A 161 9.34 1.54 -18.86
CA ARG A 161 9.60 2.76 -19.60
C ARG A 161 10.94 3.41 -19.26
N PHE A 162 11.41 3.26 -18.02
CA PHE A 162 12.76 3.67 -17.65
C PHE A 162 13.82 2.86 -18.37
N ASP A 163 13.64 1.54 -18.46
CA ASP A 163 14.52 0.63 -19.19
C ASP A 163 14.57 0.96 -20.69
N GLU A 164 13.41 1.23 -21.31
CA GLU A 164 13.32 1.70 -22.71
C GLU A 164 14.05 3.04 -22.96
N LEU A 165 14.08 3.91 -21.95
CA LEU A 165 14.83 5.17 -21.97
C LEU A 165 16.32 4.99 -21.61
N GLY A 166 16.79 3.75 -21.45
CA GLY A 166 18.18 3.41 -21.13
C GLY A 166 18.59 3.67 -19.68
N ALA A 167 17.63 3.81 -18.76
CA ALA A 167 17.92 4.01 -17.35
C ALA A 167 18.28 2.68 -16.67
N GLY A 168 19.45 2.62 -16.04
CA GLY A 168 19.87 1.43 -15.30
C GLY A 168 19.07 1.17 -14.02
N VAL A 169 19.21 -0.03 -13.47
CA VAL A 169 18.54 -0.51 -12.24
C VAL A 169 18.71 0.45 -11.06
N ALA A 170 19.92 1.02 -10.88
CA ALA A 170 20.21 1.97 -9.82
C ALA A 170 19.36 3.26 -9.91
N THR A 171 19.12 3.76 -11.13
CA THR A 171 18.29 4.94 -11.37
C THR A 171 16.84 4.64 -11.02
N ILE A 172 16.31 3.50 -11.48
CA ILE A 172 14.94 3.07 -11.18
C ILE A 172 14.77 2.93 -9.67
N ALA A 173 15.67 2.22 -8.99
CA ALA A 173 15.65 2.05 -7.55
C ALA A 173 15.71 3.39 -6.80
N GLY A 174 16.59 4.30 -7.23
CA GLY A 174 16.72 5.64 -6.67
C GLY A 174 15.45 6.48 -6.80
N VAL A 175 14.78 6.44 -7.97
CA VAL A 175 13.53 7.18 -8.20
C VAL A 175 12.42 6.70 -7.26
N PHE A 176 12.20 5.39 -7.16
CA PHE A 176 11.17 4.83 -6.27
C PHE A 176 11.49 5.07 -4.78
N LEU A 177 12.77 5.00 -4.41
CA LEU A 177 13.23 5.35 -3.06
C LEU A 177 12.93 6.82 -2.72
N VAL A 178 13.28 7.74 -3.60
CA VAL A 178 13.01 9.18 -3.41
C VAL A 178 11.50 9.45 -3.40
N ALA A 179 10.71 8.77 -4.25
CA ALA A 179 9.25 8.90 -4.27
C ALA A 179 8.63 8.46 -2.94
N ALA A 180 9.03 7.30 -2.41
CA ALA A 180 8.57 6.80 -1.11
C ALA A 180 9.00 7.74 0.04
N GLY A 181 10.23 8.27 -0.02
CA GLY A 181 10.71 9.24 0.96
C GLY A 181 9.93 10.56 0.92
N ALA A 182 9.62 11.05 -0.28
CA ALA A 182 8.81 12.25 -0.48
C ALA A 182 7.38 12.05 0.04
N GLU A 183 6.76 10.89 -0.23
CA GLU A 183 5.44 10.53 0.31
C GLU A 183 5.46 10.51 1.85
N ALA A 184 6.44 9.84 2.44
CA ALA A 184 6.59 9.76 3.89
C ALA A 184 6.80 11.16 4.53
N ALA A 185 7.63 12.01 3.92
CA ALA A 185 7.87 13.37 4.38
C ALA A 185 6.63 14.27 4.26
N MET A 186 5.76 14.00 3.28
CA MET A 186 4.53 14.76 3.07
C MET A 186 3.37 14.32 3.96
N SER A 187 3.44 13.13 4.57
CA SER A 187 2.39 12.60 5.45
C SER A 187 2.04 13.54 6.63
N PRO A 188 3.00 14.11 7.41
CA PRO A 188 2.68 15.06 8.47
C PRO A 188 2.09 16.39 7.99
N LEU A 189 2.44 16.83 6.77
CA LEU A 189 1.86 18.03 6.16
C LEU A 189 0.42 17.78 5.72
N ALA A 190 0.15 16.62 5.12
CA ALA A 190 -1.20 16.20 4.74
C ALA A 190 -2.11 16.08 5.98
N GLY A 191 -1.60 15.54 7.09
CA GLY A 191 -2.30 15.51 8.38
C GLY A 191 -2.67 16.91 8.88
N ARG A 192 -1.68 17.82 8.99
CA ARG A 192 -1.93 19.21 9.42
C ARG A 192 -2.90 19.96 8.50
N MET A 193 -2.86 19.69 7.20
CA MET A 193 -3.78 20.28 6.23
C MET A 193 -5.21 19.76 6.41
N SER A 194 -5.36 18.45 6.69
CA SER A 194 -6.63 17.81 7.02
C SER A 194 -7.24 18.42 8.29
N ASP A 195 -6.43 18.64 9.32
CA ASP A 195 -6.90 19.19 10.60
C ASP A 195 -7.37 20.65 10.48
N ARG A 196 -6.69 21.45 9.66
CA ARG A 196 -7.00 22.90 9.51
C ARG A 196 -8.11 23.22 8.52
N HIS A 197 -8.18 22.50 7.39
CA HIS A 197 -9.07 22.84 6.28
C HIS A 197 -10.20 21.80 6.08
N GLY A 198 -10.33 20.87 7.03
CA GLY A 198 -11.25 19.73 6.96
C GLY A 198 -10.72 18.61 6.07
N HIS A 199 -11.18 17.39 6.35
CA HIS A 199 -10.66 16.14 5.75
C HIS A 199 -10.65 16.11 4.21
N MET A 200 -11.54 16.86 3.56
CA MET A 200 -11.75 16.75 2.10
C MET A 200 -10.96 17.76 1.26
N ALA A 201 -10.41 18.83 1.85
CA ALA A 201 -9.56 19.77 1.12
C ALA A 201 -8.25 19.13 0.63
N PRO A 202 -7.50 18.37 1.46
CA PRO A 202 -6.36 17.58 1.02
C PRO A 202 -6.67 16.66 -0.16
N VAL A 203 -7.80 15.94 -0.10
CA VAL A 203 -8.22 14.98 -1.12
C VAL A 203 -8.39 15.66 -2.47
N ARG A 204 -8.99 16.85 -2.51
CA ARG A 204 -9.20 17.59 -3.76
C ARG A 204 -7.89 18.03 -4.39
N VAL A 205 -6.99 18.60 -3.58
CA VAL A 205 -5.67 19.05 -4.04
C VAL A 205 -4.86 17.85 -4.56
N GLY A 206 -4.88 16.74 -3.82
CA GLY A 206 -4.25 15.48 -4.21
C GLY A 206 -4.78 14.94 -5.54
N LEU A 207 -6.10 14.82 -5.67
CA LEU A 207 -6.72 14.32 -6.90
C LEU A 207 -6.45 15.22 -8.11
N ILE A 208 -6.47 16.55 -7.96
CA ILE A 208 -6.10 17.49 -9.02
C ILE A 208 -4.64 17.27 -9.44
N ALA A 209 -3.73 17.17 -8.46
CA ALA A 209 -2.33 16.89 -8.73
C ALA A 209 -2.14 15.54 -9.43
N VAL A 210 -2.86 14.50 -9.01
CA VAL A 210 -2.83 13.17 -9.65
C VAL A 210 -3.30 13.25 -11.11
N VAL A 211 -4.38 13.96 -11.42
CA VAL A 211 -4.85 14.13 -12.81
C VAL A 211 -3.76 14.76 -13.68
N VAL A 212 -3.15 15.83 -13.20
CA VAL A 212 -2.09 16.53 -13.93
C VAL A 212 -0.87 15.62 -14.11
N LEU A 213 -0.36 15.04 -13.03
CA LEU A 213 0.86 14.24 -13.03
C LEU A 213 0.70 12.94 -13.85
N VAL A 214 -0.43 12.26 -13.77
CA VAL A 214 -0.73 11.10 -14.62
C VAL A 214 -0.85 11.51 -16.09
N GLY A 215 -1.42 12.69 -16.37
CA GLY A 215 -1.42 13.26 -17.72
C GLY A 215 0.00 13.49 -18.25
N LEU A 216 0.91 14.00 -17.42
CA LEU A 216 2.32 14.18 -17.78
C LEU A 216 3.02 12.85 -18.10
N LEU A 217 2.64 11.74 -17.47
CA LEU A 217 3.20 10.41 -17.79
C LEU A 217 2.90 9.96 -19.23
N THR A 218 1.88 10.51 -19.89
CA THR A 218 1.57 10.16 -21.28
C THR A 218 2.49 10.84 -22.30
N ILE A 219 3.25 11.85 -21.89
CA ILE A 219 4.11 12.63 -22.78
C ILE A 219 5.42 11.87 -23.05
N PRO A 220 5.84 11.67 -24.31
CA PRO A 220 7.16 11.12 -24.63
C PRO A 220 8.23 12.06 -24.08
N ALA A 221 9.04 11.59 -23.13
CA ALA A 221 9.95 12.45 -22.38
C ALA A 221 11.18 11.67 -21.90
N GLN A 222 12.25 12.42 -21.62
CA GLN A 222 13.51 11.90 -21.10
C GLN A 222 13.39 11.33 -19.68
N THR A 223 14.33 10.47 -19.30
CA THR A 223 14.44 9.80 -17.98
C THR A 223 14.24 10.76 -16.80
N ALA A 224 14.86 11.94 -16.83
CA ALA A 224 14.75 12.92 -15.75
C ALA A 224 13.32 13.45 -15.56
N PHE A 225 12.57 13.64 -16.66
CA PHE A 225 11.19 14.10 -16.58
C PHE A 225 10.30 13.03 -15.96
N LEU A 226 10.42 11.77 -16.42
CA LEU A 226 9.69 10.63 -15.87
C LEU A 226 9.98 10.45 -14.36
N ALA A 227 11.24 10.58 -13.96
CA ALA A 227 11.67 10.53 -12.57
C ALA A 227 10.98 11.59 -11.70
N VAL A 228 10.99 12.85 -12.12
CA VAL A 228 10.36 13.95 -11.37
C VAL A 228 8.86 13.74 -11.27
N THR A 229 8.19 13.30 -12.34
CA THR A 229 6.75 13.05 -12.34
C THR A 229 6.37 11.94 -11.35
N ILE A 230 7.12 10.83 -11.31
CA ILE A 230 6.87 9.71 -10.38
C ILE A 230 7.13 10.14 -8.93
N VAL A 231 8.22 10.87 -8.67
CA VAL A 231 8.53 11.38 -7.34
C VAL A 231 7.44 12.32 -6.83
N ALA A 232 6.88 13.17 -7.69
CA ALA A 232 5.79 14.07 -7.33
C ALA A 232 4.45 13.34 -7.11
N LEU A 233 4.24 12.21 -7.78
CA LEU A 233 2.98 11.47 -7.69
C LEU A 233 2.78 10.75 -6.36
N GLY A 234 3.86 10.24 -5.75
CA GLY A 234 3.81 9.59 -4.43
C GLY A 234 3.09 10.45 -3.38
N PRO A 235 3.57 11.68 -3.10
CA PRO A 235 2.88 12.63 -2.23
C PRO A 235 1.44 12.95 -2.64
N ALA A 236 1.17 13.10 -3.94
CA ALA A 236 -0.16 13.47 -4.43
C ALA A 236 -1.19 12.37 -4.09
N LEU A 237 -0.82 11.11 -4.35
CA LEU A 237 -1.60 9.93 -3.95
C LEU A 237 -1.65 9.79 -2.42
N GLY A 238 -0.55 10.10 -1.75
CA GLY A 238 -0.40 10.01 -0.30
C GLY A 238 -1.41 10.85 0.50
N THR A 239 -1.85 11.99 -0.05
CA THR A 239 -2.84 12.86 0.61
C THR A 239 -4.23 12.24 0.79
N LEU A 240 -4.52 11.12 0.10
CA LEU A 240 -5.81 10.42 0.19
C LEU A 240 -5.89 9.49 1.41
N TRP A 241 -4.75 9.07 1.98
CA TRP A 241 -4.70 8.08 3.06
C TRP A 241 -5.35 8.55 4.35
N ALA A 242 -4.96 9.71 4.87
CA ALA A 242 -5.44 10.21 6.16
C ALA A 242 -6.98 10.41 6.17
N PRO A 243 -7.58 11.05 5.15
CA PRO A 243 -9.04 11.18 5.07
C PRO A 243 -9.77 9.84 4.93
N ALA A 244 -9.19 8.88 4.19
CA ALA A 244 -9.77 7.55 4.05
C ALA A 244 -9.77 6.77 5.36
N LEU A 245 -8.67 6.81 6.11
CA LEU A 245 -8.57 6.18 7.43
C LEU A 245 -9.49 6.85 8.45
N ALA A 246 -9.67 8.17 8.40
CA ALA A 246 -10.62 8.88 9.25
C ALA A 246 -12.06 8.40 9.01
N LEU A 247 -12.50 8.31 7.75
CA LEU A 247 -13.85 7.82 7.40
C LEU A 247 -14.16 6.42 7.94
N VAL A 248 -13.17 5.53 7.91
CA VAL A 248 -13.31 4.15 8.42
C VAL A 248 -13.26 4.14 9.95
N SER A 249 -12.36 4.92 10.55
CA SER A 249 -12.19 5.00 12.02
C SER A 249 -13.42 5.59 12.70
N ASP A 250 -14.03 6.64 12.13
CA ASP A 250 -15.26 7.25 12.66
C ASP A 250 -16.41 6.23 12.77
N VAL A 251 -16.54 5.35 11.77
CA VAL A 251 -17.58 4.31 11.77
C VAL A 251 -17.27 3.21 12.77
N LEU A 252 -16.00 2.82 12.89
CA LEU A 252 -15.56 1.84 13.89
C LEU A 252 -15.86 2.36 15.31
N GLU A 253 -15.54 3.62 15.60
CA GLU A 253 -15.80 4.24 16.90
C GLU A 253 -17.30 4.35 17.17
N PHE A 254 -18.07 4.90 16.22
CA PHE A 254 -19.52 5.05 16.35
C PHE A 254 -20.23 3.71 16.59
N ARG A 255 -19.75 2.63 15.97
CA ARG A 255 -20.32 1.28 16.14
C ARG A 255 -19.63 0.45 17.21
N SER A 256 -18.63 1.00 17.91
CA SER A 256 -17.81 0.30 18.91
C SER A 256 -17.23 -1.03 18.42
N LEU A 257 -16.79 -1.06 17.16
CA LEU A 257 -16.22 -2.23 16.50
C LEU A 257 -14.69 -2.28 16.67
N ASP A 258 -14.12 -3.48 16.57
CA ASP A 258 -12.67 -3.70 16.67
C ASP A 258 -11.92 -2.94 15.54
N PRO A 259 -10.96 -2.06 15.87
CA PRO A 259 -10.11 -1.38 14.89
C PRO A 259 -9.44 -2.32 13.88
N ALA A 260 -9.12 -3.55 14.29
CA ALA A 260 -8.50 -4.53 13.40
C ALA A 260 -9.38 -4.88 12.19
N LEU A 261 -10.71 -4.75 12.29
CA LEU A 261 -11.63 -4.97 11.17
C LEU A 261 -11.53 -3.87 10.13
N GLY A 262 -11.46 -2.61 10.57
CA GLY A 262 -11.24 -1.48 9.66
C GLY A 262 -9.90 -1.59 8.95
N TYR A 263 -8.82 -1.87 9.68
CA TYR A 263 -7.51 -2.10 9.08
C TYR A 263 -7.51 -3.29 8.10
N GLY A 264 -8.25 -4.36 8.38
CA GLY A 264 -8.40 -5.48 7.46
C GLY A 264 -9.06 -5.08 6.15
N LEU A 265 -10.18 -4.35 6.23
CA LEU A 265 -10.90 -3.86 5.04
C LEU A 265 -10.09 -2.85 4.23
N THR A 266 -9.39 -1.94 4.89
CA THR A 266 -8.56 -0.94 4.19
C THR A 266 -7.37 -1.58 3.49
N ASN A 267 -6.68 -2.53 4.13
CA ASN A 267 -5.62 -3.30 3.47
C ASN A 267 -6.15 -4.14 2.30
N LEU A 268 -7.32 -4.77 2.44
CA LEU A 268 -7.95 -5.50 1.36
C LEU A 268 -8.26 -4.59 0.17
N ALA A 269 -8.80 -3.39 0.43
CA ALA A 269 -9.09 -2.41 -0.60
C ALA A 269 -7.81 -1.97 -1.34
N TRP A 270 -6.73 -1.68 -0.60
CA TRP A 270 -5.44 -1.32 -1.19
C TRP A 270 -4.87 -2.47 -2.04
N ALA A 271 -4.85 -3.69 -1.49
CA ALA A 271 -4.31 -4.86 -2.18
C ALA A 271 -5.11 -5.21 -3.44
N ALA A 272 -6.44 -5.12 -3.39
CA ALA A 272 -7.30 -5.30 -4.55
C ALA A 272 -7.03 -4.22 -5.61
N GLY A 273 -6.94 -2.95 -5.18
CA GLY A 273 -6.56 -1.85 -6.05
C GLY A 273 -5.22 -2.11 -6.75
N ALA A 274 -4.17 -2.40 -5.99
CA ALA A 274 -2.83 -2.67 -6.51
C ALA A 274 -2.78 -3.87 -7.45
N ALA A 275 -3.48 -4.96 -7.13
CA ALA A 275 -3.58 -6.14 -8.00
C ALA A 275 -4.29 -5.81 -9.32
N ILE A 276 -5.42 -5.11 -9.26
CA ILE A 276 -6.16 -4.66 -10.45
C ILE A 276 -5.30 -3.71 -11.27
N GLY A 277 -4.59 -2.78 -10.63
CA GLY A 277 -3.72 -1.83 -11.29
C GLY A 277 -2.53 -2.49 -11.98
N ALA A 278 -1.84 -3.40 -11.31
CA ALA A 278 -0.68 -4.09 -11.88
C ALA A 278 -1.08 -5.04 -13.02
N ALA A 279 -2.05 -5.94 -12.77
CA ALA A 279 -2.48 -6.90 -13.77
C ALA A 279 -3.26 -6.23 -14.92
N GLY A 280 -4.22 -5.36 -14.58
CA GLY A 280 -5.03 -4.62 -15.54
C GLY A 280 -4.22 -3.59 -16.32
N GLY A 281 -3.32 -2.85 -15.67
CA GLY A 281 -2.47 -1.86 -16.31
C GLY A 281 -1.49 -2.49 -17.29
N GLY A 282 -0.78 -3.56 -16.88
CA GLY A 282 0.15 -4.27 -17.75
C GLY A 282 -0.55 -4.95 -18.93
N SER A 283 -1.65 -5.68 -18.69
CA SER A 283 -2.40 -6.33 -19.76
C SER A 283 -2.98 -5.32 -20.76
N LEU A 284 -3.54 -4.21 -20.28
CA LEU A 284 -4.11 -3.19 -21.15
C LEU A 284 -3.03 -2.45 -21.94
N ALA A 285 -1.89 -2.12 -21.32
CA ALA A 285 -0.75 -1.53 -22.04
C ALA A 285 -0.29 -2.46 -23.17
N SER A 286 -0.13 -3.76 -22.89
CA SER A 286 0.31 -4.75 -23.88
C SER A 286 -0.67 -4.93 -25.05
N ALA A 287 -1.97 -4.77 -24.80
CA ALA A 287 -3.01 -4.90 -25.83
C ALA A 287 -3.27 -3.59 -26.60
N THR A 288 -2.83 -2.45 -26.07
CA THR A 288 -3.11 -1.12 -26.63
C THR A 288 -1.86 -0.25 -26.67
N ALA A 289 -1.66 0.60 -25.66
CA ALA A 289 -0.48 1.43 -25.45
C ALA A 289 -0.39 1.84 -23.97
N ASP A 290 0.81 2.16 -23.50
CA ASP A 290 1.07 2.66 -22.14
C ASP A 290 0.22 3.88 -21.75
N ALA A 291 -0.14 4.71 -22.71
CA ALA A 291 -0.96 5.89 -22.48
C ALA A 291 -2.40 5.54 -22.01
N VAL A 292 -2.93 4.36 -22.38
CA VAL A 292 -4.31 3.99 -22.09
C VAL A 292 -4.54 3.72 -20.59
N PRO A 293 -3.73 2.89 -19.90
CA PRO A 293 -3.82 2.76 -18.44
C PRO A 293 -3.71 4.09 -17.68
N TYR A 294 -2.80 4.97 -18.11
CA TYR A 294 -2.66 6.30 -17.50
C TYR A 294 -3.89 7.18 -17.75
N ALA A 295 -4.44 7.18 -18.96
CA ALA A 295 -5.66 7.93 -19.27
C ALA A 295 -6.87 7.44 -18.44
N LEU A 296 -6.98 6.12 -18.20
CA LEU A 296 -8.01 5.56 -17.33
C LEU A 296 -7.81 5.99 -15.88
N LEU A 297 -6.59 5.98 -15.34
CA LEU A 297 -6.30 6.48 -14.01
C LEU A 297 -6.66 7.96 -13.86
N ALA A 298 -6.31 8.80 -14.85
CA ALA A 298 -6.69 10.22 -14.86
C ALA A 298 -8.21 10.39 -14.88
N THR A 299 -8.92 9.59 -15.69
CA THR A 299 -10.39 9.60 -15.76
C THR A 299 -11.03 9.20 -14.42
N LEU A 300 -10.51 8.15 -13.77
CA LEU A 300 -10.95 7.72 -12.44
C LEU A 300 -10.66 8.78 -11.36
N ALA A 301 -9.53 9.47 -11.46
CA ALA A 301 -9.19 10.58 -10.57
C ALA A 301 -10.18 11.75 -10.72
N VAL A 302 -10.52 12.13 -11.96
CA VAL A 302 -11.54 13.15 -12.26
C VAL A 302 -12.91 12.73 -11.72
N ALA A 303 -13.32 11.48 -11.97
CA ALA A 303 -14.59 10.95 -11.47
C ALA A 303 -14.65 10.95 -9.93
N THR A 304 -13.55 10.57 -9.28
CA THR A 304 -13.43 10.60 -7.81
C THR A 304 -13.50 12.03 -7.28
N LEU A 305 -12.81 12.98 -7.93
CA LEU A 305 -12.84 14.40 -7.58
C LEU A 305 -14.24 14.98 -7.68
N ALA A 306 -14.98 14.64 -8.75
CA ALA A 306 -16.37 15.03 -8.93
C ALA A 306 -17.26 14.44 -7.83
N GLY A 307 -17.11 13.15 -7.52
CA GLY A 307 -17.87 12.45 -6.49
C GLY A 307 -17.68 13.06 -5.09
N VAL A 308 -16.42 13.32 -4.70
CA VAL A 308 -16.08 13.96 -3.42
C VAL A 308 -16.64 15.39 -3.36
N SER A 309 -16.56 16.14 -4.46
CA SER A 309 -17.06 17.52 -4.53
C SER A 309 -18.59 17.60 -4.44
N LEU A 310 -19.31 16.66 -5.05
CA LEU A 310 -20.77 16.60 -5.03
C LEU A 310 -21.32 16.08 -3.69
N GLY A 311 -20.64 15.12 -3.05
CA GLY A 311 -21.02 14.58 -1.75
C GLY A 311 -21.05 15.65 -0.65
N MET A 312 -20.09 16.58 -0.67
CA MET A 312 -20.01 17.67 0.30
C MET A 312 -21.16 18.69 0.15
N ARG A 313 -21.56 19.04 -1.07
CA ARG A 313 -22.66 19.99 -1.31
C ARG A 313 -23.97 19.50 -0.69
N ARG A 314 -24.19 18.18 -0.67
CA ARG A 314 -25.36 17.56 -0.04
C ARG A 314 -25.31 17.63 1.50
N MET A 315 -24.12 17.60 2.11
CA MET A 315 -23.98 17.68 3.57
C MET A 315 -24.13 19.11 4.10
N THR A 316 -23.67 20.12 3.35
CA THR A 316 -23.87 21.53 3.69
C THR A 316 -25.32 21.98 3.51
N ALA A 317 -26.03 21.46 2.51
CA ALA A 317 -27.43 21.80 2.24
C ALA A 317 -28.44 21.19 3.25
N VAL A 318 -28.04 20.17 4.01
CA VAL A 318 -28.89 19.54 5.06
C VAL A 318 -28.76 20.27 6.41
N ARG A 319 -27.79 21.18 6.56
CA ARG A 319 -27.56 21.97 7.77
C ARG A 319 -28.04 23.42 7.66
N ALA A 320 -28.58 23.84 6.51
CA ALA A 320 -29.18 25.16 6.27
C ALA A 320 -30.70 25.01 6.20
#